data_AF-A0A7W3N6S3-F1
#
_entry.id   AF-A0A7W3N6S3-F1
#
_cell.length_a   1.000
_cell.length_b   1.000
_cell.length_c   1.000
_cell.angle_alpha   90.00
_cell.angle_beta   90.00
_cell.angle_gamma   90.00
#
_symmetry.space_group_name_H-M   'P 1'
#
loop_
_entity.id
_entity.type
_entity.pdbx_description
1 polymer ?
#
loop_
_entity_poly.entity_id
_entity_poly.type
_entity_poly.pdbx_seq_one_letter_code
_entity_poly.pdbx_strand_id
1 'polypeptide(L)'
;MFRHQKELQFEVKVDRPDPMLARQIQEVLGGQFGEMTVMMQYLFQGFNCRGEEKYKDMLMDIGTEEIGHVEMLCSLISQLLDGASPEDQAEAAKDPATAAIMGGINPQHLLVSGLGGLPTNSNGVPWNGSYIVASGNLLADMRSNLHAESQGRLQVARLYHMTKDEGVRATFRKMLARDRYHQYQWMEAINELEEKNGVVVPASFPPEAEKESQPEAYEFWNLSEGAESEEGPWATGSAPDGSGEYVYIKDPVAKGQVPNPEIPDTSLHHDLTRKKVFSK
;
A
#
# COMPACT_ATOMS: atom_id res chain seq x y z
N MET A 1 -12.21 22.06 -8.19
CA MET A 1 -13.23 22.56 -7.25
C MET A 1 -14.07 21.37 -6.82
N PHE A 2 -14.24 21.12 -5.53
CA PHE A 2 -15.08 20.02 -5.01
C PHE A 2 -16.44 20.55 -4.56
N ARG A 3 -17.44 19.68 -4.51
CA ARG A 3 -18.75 19.93 -3.89
C ARG A 3 -19.06 18.76 -2.95
N HIS A 4 -19.72 19.04 -1.84
CA HIS A 4 -20.13 18.04 -0.86
C HIS A 4 -21.66 17.93 -0.85
N GLN A 5 -22.16 16.69 -0.80
CA GLN A 5 -23.55 16.36 -0.50
C GLN A 5 -23.57 15.70 0.87
N LYS A 6 -24.63 15.93 1.65
CA LYS A 6 -24.64 15.55 3.08
C LYS A 6 -24.74 14.04 3.30
N GLU A 7 -25.29 13.35 2.31
CA GLU A 7 -25.56 11.93 2.30
C GLU A 7 -24.27 11.13 2.02
N LEU A 8 -24.06 10.05 2.76
CA LEU A 8 -22.99 9.09 2.50
C LEU A 8 -23.23 8.40 1.16
N GLN A 9 -22.15 8.03 0.46
CA GLN A 9 -22.22 7.36 -0.85
C GLN A 9 -23.01 6.04 -0.79
N PHE A 10 -22.83 5.27 0.28
CA PHE A 10 -23.63 4.09 0.60
C PHE A 10 -24.07 4.12 2.06
N GLU A 11 -25.11 3.35 2.37
CA GLU A 11 -25.57 3.19 3.75
C GLU A 11 -24.47 2.61 4.65
N VAL A 12 -24.25 3.29 5.78
CA VAL A 12 -23.35 2.85 6.85
C VAL A 12 -24.18 2.68 8.10
N LYS A 13 -24.28 1.44 8.58
CA LYS A 13 -25.08 1.08 9.74
C LYS A 13 -24.31 0.10 10.62
N VAL A 14 -24.35 0.34 11.93
CA VAL A 14 -23.83 -0.55 12.96
C VAL A 14 -25.01 -1.03 13.81
N ASP A 15 -25.14 -2.34 14.01
CA ASP A 15 -26.19 -2.88 14.88
C ASP A 15 -25.79 -2.83 16.36
N ARG A 16 -24.49 -2.97 16.68
CA ARG A 16 -23.95 -2.87 18.05
C ARG A 16 -22.56 -2.19 18.10
N PRO A 17 -22.30 -1.30 19.07
CA PRO A 17 -20.97 -0.74 19.29
C PRO A 17 -19.90 -1.83 19.49
N ASP A 18 -18.72 -1.60 18.91
CA ASP A 18 -17.54 -2.46 19.01
C ASP A 18 -16.26 -1.61 18.87
N PRO A 19 -15.73 -1.08 19.99
CA PRO A 19 -14.53 -0.24 19.99
C PRO A 19 -13.25 -0.96 19.52
N MET A 20 -13.20 -2.30 19.63
CA MET A 20 -12.08 -3.08 19.12
C MET A 20 -12.09 -3.06 17.60
N LEU A 21 -13.25 -3.32 16.99
CA LEU A 21 -13.41 -3.27 15.54
C LEU A 21 -13.17 -1.85 15.02
N ALA A 22 -13.62 -0.82 15.74
CA ALA A 22 -13.32 0.58 15.42
C ALA A 22 -11.81 0.85 15.32
N ARG A 23 -11.01 0.30 16.24
CA ARG A 23 -9.55 0.37 16.15
C ARG A 23 -9.00 -0.39 14.95
N GLN A 24 -9.52 -1.58 14.65
CA GLN A 24 -9.04 -2.37 13.50
C GLN A 24 -9.35 -1.69 12.17
N ILE A 25 -10.52 -1.05 12.05
CA ILE A 25 -10.95 -0.32 10.84
C ILE A 25 -10.06 0.91 10.57
N GLN A 26 -9.38 1.48 11.58
CA GLN A 26 -8.37 2.51 11.35
C GLN A 26 -7.28 2.07 10.36
N GLU A 27 -7.01 0.75 10.22
CA GLU A 27 -6.05 0.25 9.23
C GLU A 27 -6.52 0.51 7.79
N VAL A 28 -7.81 0.33 7.51
CA VAL A 28 -8.38 0.61 6.18
C VAL A 28 -8.77 2.07 6.02
N LEU A 29 -8.71 2.90 7.07
CA LEU A 29 -8.81 4.35 6.95
C LEU A 29 -7.43 5.00 6.69
N GLY A 30 -6.56 4.97 7.71
CA GLY A 30 -5.28 5.69 7.74
C GLY A 30 -4.04 4.79 7.70
N GLY A 31 -4.20 3.48 7.45
CA GLY A 31 -3.08 2.56 7.24
C GLY A 31 -2.44 2.70 5.86
N GLN A 32 -1.41 1.87 5.62
CA GLN A 32 -0.61 1.94 4.39
C GLN A 32 -1.46 1.78 3.12
N PHE A 33 -2.44 0.87 3.14
CA PHE A 33 -3.33 0.58 2.01
C PHE A 33 -4.78 0.98 2.29
N GLY A 34 -4.99 1.93 3.21
CA GLY A 34 -6.31 2.45 3.53
C GLY A 34 -6.80 3.51 2.55
N GLU A 35 -8.06 3.91 2.71
CA GLU A 35 -8.78 4.85 1.84
C GLU A 35 -8.09 6.22 1.75
N MET A 36 -7.43 6.67 2.83
CA MET A 36 -6.64 7.90 2.78
C MET A 36 -5.45 7.81 1.81
N THR A 37 -4.83 6.63 1.69
CA THR A 37 -3.70 6.42 0.76
C THR A 37 -4.20 6.44 -0.68
N VAL A 38 -5.23 5.64 -1.01
CA VAL A 38 -5.74 5.55 -2.38
C VAL A 38 -6.34 6.89 -2.84
N MET A 39 -7.09 7.58 -1.96
CA MET A 39 -7.58 8.94 -2.20
C MET A 39 -6.45 9.90 -2.55
N MET A 40 -5.42 9.99 -1.70
CA MET A 40 -4.31 10.92 -1.94
C MET A 40 -3.48 10.52 -3.16
N GLN A 41 -3.25 9.22 -3.37
CA GLN A 41 -2.51 8.72 -4.51
C GLN A 41 -3.17 9.09 -5.84
N TYR A 42 -4.45 8.76 -6.00
CA TYR A 42 -5.17 8.98 -7.25
C TYR A 42 -5.37 10.47 -7.53
N LEU A 43 -5.66 11.27 -6.50
CA LEU A 43 -5.76 12.72 -6.64
C LEU A 43 -4.41 13.34 -7.06
N PHE A 44 -3.28 12.98 -6.44
CA PHE A 44 -1.98 13.54 -6.83
C PHE A 44 -1.53 13.06 -8.21
N GLN A 45 -1.81 11.82 -8.59
CA GLN A 45 -1.60 11.35 -9.96
C GLN A 45 -2.46 12.15 -10.96
N GLY A 46 -3.76 12.34 -10.67
CA GLY A 46 -4.68 13.11 -11.52
C GLY A 46 -4.32 14.60 -11.63
N PHE A 47 -3.93 15.24 -10.52
CA PHE A 47 -3.47 16.63 -10.50
C PHE A 47 -2.23 16.83 -11.38
N ASN A 48 -1.30 15.88 -11.32
CA ASN A 48 -0.02 15.96 -12.04
C ASN A 48 -0.09 15.39 -13.46
N CYS A 49 -1.15 14.67 -13.83
CA CYS A 49 -1.32 14.08 -15.16
C CYS A 49 -1.45 15.17 -16.23
N ARG A 50 -0.72 14.99 -17.34
CA ARG A 50 -0.62 15.92 -18.48
C ARG A 50 -0.76 15.16 -19.80
N GLY A 51 -1.49 15.74 -20.75
CA GLY A 51 -1.54 15.28 -22.15
C GLY A 51 -2.40 14.05 -22.42
N GLU A 52 -2.86 13.35 -21.38
CA GLU A 52 -3.67 12.12 -21.49
C GLU A 52 -4.99 12.29 -20.72
N GLU A 53 -5.91 13.09 -21.29
CA GLU A 53 -7.14 13.53 -20.61
C GLU A 53 -8.03 12.36 -20.15
N LYS A 54 -8.07 11.23 -20.89
CA LYS A 54 -8.84 10.04 -20.51
C LYS A 54 -8.36 9.46 -19.17
N TYR A 55 -7.05 9.24 -19.01
CA TYR A 55 -6.50 8.66 -17.79
C TYR A 55 -6.53 9.65 -16.63
N LYS A 56 -6.35 10.95 -16.94
CA LYS A 56 -6.55 12.02 -15.96
C LYS A 56 -7.97 12.01 -15.39
N ASP A 57 -8.98 11.92 -16.26
CA ASP A 57 -10.39 11.91 -15.86
C ASP A 57 -10.69 10.73 -14.95
N MET A 58 -10.27 9.52 -15.35
CA MET A 58 -10.42 8.31 -14.54
C MET A 58 -9.74 8.42 -13.15
N LEU A 59 -8.51 8.95 -13.08
CA LEU A 59 -7.80 9.18 -11.81
C LEU A 59 -8.54 10.18 -10.92
N MET A 60 -9.03 11.26 -11.51
CA MET A 60 -9.77 12.30 -10.81
C MET A 60 -11.13 11.80 -10.29
N ASP A 61 -11.83 10.99 -11.08
CA ASP A 61 -13.12 10.39 -10.71
C ASP A 61 -12.95 9.40 -9.56
N ILE A 62 -12.03 8.44 -9.69
CA ILE A 62 -11.82 7.42 -8.65
C ILE A 62 -11.23 8.07 -7.39
N GLY A 63 -10.23 8.95 -7.51
CA GLY A 63 -9.69 9.69 -6.37
C GLY A 63 -10.72 10.56 -5.64
N THR A 64 -11.74 11.05 -6.34
CA THR A 64 -12.86 11.78 -5.72
C THR A 64 -13.84 10.84 -5.03
N GLU A 65 -14.08 9.65 -5.59
CA GLU A 65 -14.86 8.60 -4.94
C GLU A 65 -14.23 8.16 -3.60
N GLU A 66 -12.91 8.03 -3.54
CA GLU A 66 -12.23 7.62 -2.29
C GLU A 66 -12.41 8.63 -1.15
N ILE A 67 -12.70 9.91 -1.43
CA ILE A 67 -13.09 10.88 -0.40
C ILE A 67 -14.38 10.41 0.30
N GLY A 68 -15.32 9.86 -0.46
CA GLY A 68 -16.56 9.29 0.06
C GLY A 68 -16.33 8.02 0.88
N HIS A 69 -15.38 7.17 0.48
CA HIS A 69 -15.00 6.00 1.27
C HIS A 69 -14.35 6.38 2.61
N VAL A 70 -13.48 7.40 2.62
CA VAL A 70 -12.93 7.99 3.86
C VAL A 70 -14.05 8.49 4.77
N GLU A 71 -15.07 9.18 4.23
CA GLU A 71 -16.22 9.65 4.99
C GLU A 71 -17.06 8.50 5.56
N MET A 72 -17.32 7.47 4.75
CA MET A 72 -18.04 6.26 5.17
C MET A 72 -17.32 5.53 6.31
N LEU A 73 -16.00 5.37 6.23
CA LEU A 73 -15.21 4.74 7.28
C LEU A 73 -15.18 5.58 8.57
N CYS A 74 -15.08 6.90 8.47
CA CYS A 74 -15.19 7.78 9.64
C CYS A 74 -16.56 7.61 10.33
N SER A 75 -17.64 7.58 9.55
CA SER A 75 -19.00 7.34 10.07
C SER A 75 -19.13 5.95 10.72
N LEU A 76 -18.56 4.92 10.10
CA LEU A 76 -18.56 3.55 10.61
C LEU A 76 -17.81 3.45 11.95
N ILE A 77 -16.62 4.05 12.03
CA ILE A 77 -15.82 4.12 13.26
C ILE A 77 -16.60 4.84 14.36
N SER A 78 -17.21 5.99 14.06
CA SER A 78 -18.01 6.72 15.06
C SER A 78 -19.17 5.90 15.60
N GLN A 79 -19.96 5.25 14.72
CA GLN A 79 -21.07 4.40 15.16
C GLN A 79 -20.60 3.19 16.00
N LEU A 80 -19.44 2.61 15.67
CA LEU A 80 -18.86 1.53 16.46
C LEU A 80 -18.37 2.00 17.84
N LEU A 81 -18.14 3.29 18.02
CA LEU A 81 -17.72 3.92 19.26
C LEU A 81 -18.90 4.51 20.05
N ASP A 82 -20.14 4.45 19.55
CA ASP A 82 -21.31 5.03 20.20
C ASP A 82 -21.49 4.49 21.62
N GLY A 83 -21.70 5.41 22.56
CA GLY A 83 -21.89 5.09 23.97
C GLY A 83 -20.61 4.79 24.75
N ALA A 84 -19.43 4.73 24.12
CA ALA A 84 -18.19 4.52 24.85
C ALA A 84 -17.84 5.73 25.73
N SER A 85 -17.59 5.49 27.02
CA SER A 85 -17.20 6.52 27.99
C SER A 85 -15.91 6.17 28.75
N PRO A 86 -15.24 7.16 29.37
CA PRO A 86 -14.13 6.89 30.29
C PRO A 86 -14.52 6.02 31.49
N GLU A 87 -15.78 6.08 31.91
CA GLU A 87 -16.32 5.28 33.02
C GLU A 87 -16.45 3.81 32.63
N ASP A 88 -16.93 3.53 31.41
CA ASP A 88 -16.95 2.16 30.86
C ASP A 88 -15.54 1.59 30.81
N GLN A 89 -14.54 2.43 30.49
CA GLN A 89 -13.15 1.99 30.52
C GLN A 89 -12.66 1.61 31.91
N ALA A 90 -12.99 2.43 32.91
CA ALA A 90 -12.62 2.17 34.29
C ALA A 90 -13.34 0.93 34.86
N GLU A 91 -14.59 0.68 34.46
CA GLU A 91 -15.39 -0.45 34.92
C GLU A 91 -14.89 -1.77 34.30
N ALA A 92 -14.69 -1.80 33.00
CA ALA A 92 -14.23 -3.01 32.31
C ALA A 92 -12.75 -3.33 32.59
N ALA A 93 -11.95 -2.37 33.08
CA ALA A 93 -10.62 -2.63 33.65
C ALA A 93 -10.65 -3.40 34.99
N LYS A 94 -11.81 -3.52 35.66
CA LYS A 94 -11.95 -4.24 36.94
C LYS A 94 -12.01 -5.76 36.79
N ASP A 95 -12.40 -6.26 35.61
CA ASP A 95 -12.41 -7.68 35.29
C ASP A 95 -11.20 -8.02 34.39
N PRO A 96 -10.27 -8.91 34.79
CA PRO A 96 -9.10 -9.23 33.99
C PRO A 96 -9.39 -9.73 32.56
N ALA A 97 -10.51 -10.43 32.35
CA ALA A 97 -10.90 -10.90 31.02
C ALA A 97 -11.39 -9.75 30.14
N THR A 98 -12.20 -8.85 30.70
CA THR A 98 -12.68 -7.65 30.01
C THR A 98 -11.58 -6.60 29.85
N ALA A 99 -10.65 -6.50 30.80
CA ALA A 99 -9.46 -5.64 30.73
C ALA A 99 -8.53 -6.04 29.58
N ALA A 100 -8.39 -7.35 29.30
CA ALA A 100 -7.65 -7.85 28.15
C ALA A 100 -8.31 -7.47 26.81
N ILE A 101 -9.64 -7.44 26.76
CA ILE A 101 -10.42 -6.95 25.60
C ILE A 101 -10.28 -5.42 25.49
N MET A 102 -10.30 -4.70 26.62
CA MET A 102 -10.16 -3.26 26.70
C MET A 102 -8.76 -2.72 26.37
N GLY A 103 -7.71 -3.51 26.62
CA GLY A 103 -6.35 -3.21 26.12
C GLY A 103 -6.28 -3.11 24.59
N GLY A 104 -7.35 -3.53 23.90
CA GLY A 104 -7.53 -3.35 22.48
C GLY A 104 -8.24 -2.07 22.06
N ILE A 105 -8.83 -1.26 22.94
CA ILE A 105 -9.39 0.04 22.55
C ILE A 105 -8.25 1.02 22.25
N ASN A 106 -8.37 1.83 21.20
CA ASN A 106 -7.43 2.93 20.96
C ASN A 106 -7.75 4.09 21.92
N PRO A 107 -6.87 4.44 22.87
CA PRO A 107 -7.14 5.53 23.81
C PRO A 107 -7.37 6.88 23.12
N GLN A 108 -6.79 7.08 21.93
CA GLN A 108 -6.96 8.32 21.17
C GLN A 108 -8.39 8.50 20.66
N HIS A 109 -9.16 7.42 20.51
CA HIS A 109 -10.58 7.55 20.16
C HIS A 109 -11.36 8.32 21.21
N LEU A 110 -11.08 8.11 22.50
CA LEU A 110 -11.70 8.87 23.59
C LEU A 110 -11.02 10.21 23.84
N LEU A 111 -9.69 10.21 23.88
CA LEU A 111 -8.92 11.36 24.38
C LEU A 111 -8.68 12.44 23.32
N VAL A 112 -8.66 12.08 22.03
CA VAL A 112 -8.27 12.99 20.94
C VAL A 112 -9.42 13.26 19.98
N SER A 113 -10.06 12.23 19.42
CA SER A 113 -11.09 12.41 18.39
C SER A 113 -12.50 12.59 18.92
N GLY A 114 -12.75 12.36 20.22
CA GLY A 114 -14.10 12.43 20.77
C GLY A 114 -15.05 11.42 20.12
N LEU A 115 -14.62 10.17 20.02
CA LEU A 115 -15.32 9.02 19.39
C LEU A 115 -15.39 9.09 17.86
N GLY A 116 -14.31 9.56 17.22
CA GLY A 116 -14.20 9.66 15.75
C GLY A 116 -13.03 8.89 15.15
N GLY A 117 -13.07 8.74 13.82
CA GLY A 117 -11.91 8.34 13.03
C GLY A 117 -10.71 9.28 13.23
N LEU A 118 -9.50 8.77 13.01
CA LEU A 118 -8.26 9.54 13.08
C LEU A 118 -7.45 9.28 11.81
N PRO A 119 -6.62 10.24 11.34
CA PRO A 119 -5.69 10.02 10.24
C PRO A 119 -4.48 9.19 10.72
N THR A 120 -4.74 8.00 11.24
CA THR A 120 -3.76 7.07 11.81
C THR A 120 -4.16 5.64 11.48
N ASN A 121 -3.20 4.71 11.46
CA ASN A 121 -3.48 3.29 11.33
C ASN A 121 -4.04 2.66 12.63
N SER A 122 -4.26 1.34 12.64
CA SER A 122 -4.81 0.61 13.80
C SER A 122 -3.93 0.61 15.05
N ASN A 123 -2.67 1.03 14.93
CA ASN A 123 -1.72 1.18 16.04
C ASN A 123 -1.45 2.65 16.40
N GLY A 124 -2.17 3.61 15.80
CA GLY A 124 -2.02 5.03 16.08
C GLY A 124 -0.80 5.67 15.41
N VAL A 125 -0.18 5.02 14.43
CA VAL A 125 0.87 5.64 13.61
C VAL A 125 0.19 6.62 12.65
N PRO A 126 0.58 7.91 12.62
CA PRO A 126 0.00 8.88 11.70
C PRO A 126 0.13 8.45 10.24
N TRP A 127 -0.96 8.60 9.50
CA TRP A 127 -0.91 8.52 8.04
C TRP A 127 0.09 9.55 7.53
N ASN A 128 0.88 9.17 6.53
CA ASN A 128 1.90 10.05 6.00
C ASN A 128 2.00 9.92 4.48
N GLY A 129 2.39 11.02 3.82
CA GLY A 129 2.46 11.08 2.36
C GLY A 129 3.49 10.16 1.71
N SER A 130 4.35 9.46 2.47
CA SER A 130 5.27 8.48 1.86
C SER A 130 4.58 7.18 1.43
N TYR A 131 3.30 6.99 1.80
CA TYR A 131 2.52 5.83 1.35
C TYR A 131 2.05 5.94 -0.11
N ILE A 132 2.02 7.14 -0.70
CA ILE A 132 1.51 7.32 -2.06
C ILE A 132 2.63 7.15 -3.10
N VAL A 133 2.26 6.65 -4.26
CA VAL A 133 3.10 6.62 -5.46
C VAL A 133 2.46 7.49 -6.53
N ALA A 134 3.13 8.57 -6.93
CA ALA A 134 2.69 9.44 -8.03
C ALA A 134 3.92 9.88 -8.84
N SER A 135 4.47 8.95 -9.63
CA SER A 135 5.75 9.12 -10.31
C SER A 135 5.68 10.00 -11.55
N GLY A 136 4.48 10.13 -12.14
CA GLY A 136 4.29 10.78 -13.44
C GLY A 136 4.51 9.85 -14.63
N ASN A 137 4.87 8.58 -14.41
CA ASN A 137 4.80 7.53 -15.42
C ASN A 137 3.49 6.76 -15.27
N LEU A 138 2.57 6.92 -16.23
CA LEU A 138 1.22 6.36 -16.13
C LEU A 138 1.23 4.83 -15.95
N LEU A 139 2.03 4.08 -16.70
CA LEU A 139 2.02 2.61 -16.58
C LEU A 139 2.57 2.15 -15.21
N ALA A 140 3.63 2.80 -14.70
CA ALA A 140 4.11 2.55 -13.33
C ALA A 140 3.04 2.87 -12.29
N ASP A 141 2.41 4.04 -12.41
CA ASP A 141 1.42 4.54 -11.45
C ASP A 141 0.15 3.68 -11.45
N MET A 142 -0.36 3.26 -12.62
CA MET A 142 -1.53 2.37 -12.71
C MET A 142 -1.26 0.97 -12.12
N ARG A 143 -0.04 0.44 -12.28
CA ARG A 143 0.38 -0.81 -11.60
C ARG A 143 0.41 -0.64 -10.08
N SER A 144 0.85 0.53 -9.59
CA SER A 144 0.76 0.87 -8.16
C SER A 144 -0.69 0.98 -7.69
N ASN A 145 -1.59 1.55 -8.49
CA ASN A 145 -3.01 1.65 -8.16
C ASN A 145 -3.67 0.27 -8.07
N LEU A 146 -3.40 -0.61 -9.04
CA LEU A 146 -3.88 -1.99 -9.00
C LEU A 146 -3.35 -2.74 -7.76
N HIS A 147 -2.08 -2.53 -7.39
CA HIS A 147 -1.52 -3.08 -6.16
C HIS A 147 -2.24 -2.55 -4.91
N ALA A 148 -2.46 -1.23 -4.82
CA ALA A 148 -3.11 -0.59 -3.68
C ALA A 148 -4.54 -1.13 -3.48
N GLU A 149 -5.34 -1.19 -4.55
CA GLU A 149 -6.69 -1.77 -4.50
C GLU A 149 -6.67 -3.26 -4.12
N SER A 150 -5.67 -4.01 -4.58
CA SER A 150 -5.54 -5.43 -4.23
C SER A 150 -5.28 -5.61 -2.74
N GLN A 151 -4.45 -4.76 -2.14
CA GLN A 151 -4.13 -4.79 -0.71
C GLN A 151 -5.27 -4.26 0.15
N GLY A 152 -5.89 -3.12 -0.22
CA GLY A 152 -7.05 -2.56 0.49
C GLY A 152 -8.19 -3.57 0.55
N ARG A 153 -8.54 -4.15 -0.61
CA ARG A 153 -9.58 -5.18 -0.69
C ARG A 153 -9.27 -6.41 0.18
N LEU A 154 -8.01 -6.84 0.22
CA LEU A 154 -7.58 -7.94 1.09
C LEU A 154 -7.77 -7.61 2.58
N GLN A 155 -7.48 -6.38 2.99
CA GLN A 155 -7.68 -5.92 4.38
C GLN A 155 -9.17 -5.87 4.73
N VAL A 156 -10.02 -5.29 3.88
CA VAL A 156 -11.48 -5.27 4.11
C VAL A 156 -12.05 -6.69 4.16
N ALA A 157 -11.56 -7.61 3.32
CA ALA A 157 -11.98 -9.02 3.35
C ALA A 157 -11.60 -9.71 4.67
N ARG A 158 -10.45 -9.37 5.27
CA ARG A 158 -10.07 -9.85 6.61
C ARG A 158 -10.98 -9.25 7.68
N LEU A 159 -11.24 -7.95 7.65
CA LEU A 159 -12.15 -7.27 8.59
C LEU A 159 -13.57 -7.84 8.54
N TYR A 160 -14.06 -8.22 7.35
CA TYR A 160 -15.36 -8.88 7.18
C TYR A 160 -15.53 -10.12 8.08
N HIS A 161 -14.43 -10.86 8.29
CA HIS A 161 -14.42 -12.04 9.15
C HIS A 161 -14.16 -11.73 10.64
N MET A 162 -13.74 -10.51 10.98
CA MET A 162 -13.51 -10.07 12.36
C MET A 162 -14.78 -9.62 13.08
N THR A 163 -15.89 -9.44 12.36
CA THR A 163 -17.18 -9.09 12.94
C THR A 163 -18.30 -10.05 12.50
N LYS A 164 -19.38 -10.08 13.28
CA LYS A 164 -20.66 -10.74 12.94
C LYS A 164 -21.82 -9.74 12.84
N ASP A 165 -21.55 -8.45 12.98
CA ASP A 165 -22.54 -7.39 12.78
C ASP A 165 -22.87 -7.30 11.28
N GLU A 166 -24.12 -7.55 10.92
CA GLU A 166 -24.52 -7.61 9.50
C GLU A 166 -24.71 -6.23 8.89
N GLY A 167 -24.97 -5.19 9.68
CA GLY A 167 -24.90 -3.79 9.25
C GLY A 167 -23.48 -3.45 8.80
N VAL A 168 -22.48 -3.72 9.64
CA VAL A 168 -21.06 -3.47 9.32
C VAL A 168 -20.64 -4.28 8.09
N ARG A 169 -20.99 -5.56 8.04
CA ARG A 169 -20.70 -6.42 6.89
C ARG A 169 -21.38 -5.95 5.60
N ALA A 170 -22.55 -5.31 5.68
CA ALA A 170 -23.20 -4.73 4.51
C ALA A 170 -22.35 -3.60 3.92
N THR A 171 -21.81 -2.71 4.75
CA THR A 171 -20.86 -1.68 4.34
C THR A 171 -19.60 -2.29 3.74
N PHE A 172 -18.97 -3.28 4.39
CA PHE A 172 -17.79 -3.96 3.84
C PHE A 172 -18.06 -4.65 2.49
N ARG A 173 -19.24 -5.26 2.30
CA ARG A 173 -19.62 -5.84 0.99
C ARG A 173 -19.68 -4.80 -0.12
N LYS A 174 -20.09 -3.55 0.20
CA LYS A 174 -20.08 -2.44 -0.77
C LYS A 174 -18.67 -2.01 -1.11
N MET A 175 -17.82 -1.77 -0.11
CA MET A 175 -16.40 -1.44 -0.31
C MET A 175 -15.70 -2.52 -1.14
N LEU A 176 -15.76 -3.79 -0.74
CA LEU A 176 -15.20 -4.93 -1.49
C LEU A 176 -15.66 -5.03 -2.95
N ALA A 177 -16.86 -4.52 -3.27
CA ALA A 177 -17.39 -4.48 -4.62
C ALA A 177 -16.89 -3.27 -5.41
N ARG A 178 -16.65 -2.12 -4.74
CA ARG A 178 -16.01 -0.94 -5.33
C ARG A 178 -14.54 -1.21 -5.64
N ASP A 179 -13.76 -1.69 -4.68
CA ASP A 179 -12.34 -2.03 -4.89
C ASP A 179 -12.16 -3.01 -6.05
N ARG A 180 -13.06 -4.01 -6.16
CA ARG A 180 -13.04 -4.96 -7.28
C ARG A 180 -13.24 -4.26 -8.63
N TYR A 181 -14.13 -3.27 -8.67
CA TYR A 181 -14.38 -2.53 -9.91
C TYR A 181 -13.22 -1.59 -10.23
N HIS A 182 -12.64 -0.92 -9.23
CA HIS A 182 -11.43 -0.12 -9.41
C HIS A 182 -10.28 -0.96 -9.93
N GLN A 183 -10.08 -2.19 -9.42
CA GLN A 183 -9.11 -3.15 -9.98
C GLN A 183 -9.35 -3.40 -11.46
N TYR A 184 -10.60 -3.60 -11.90
CA TYR A 184 -10.90 -3.80 -13.32
C TYR A 184 -10.57 -2.57 -14.16
N GLN A 185 -10.85 -1.37 -13.64
CA GLN A 185 -10.52 -0.11 -14.31
C GLN A 185 -9.00 0.09 -14.44
N TRP A 186 -8.24 -0.22 -13.38
CA TRP A 186 -6.77 -0.17 -13.42
C TRP A 186 -6.18 -1.22 -14.35
N MET A 187 -6.71 -2.45 -14.35
CA MET A 187 -6.29 -3.51 -15.29
C MET A 187 -6.51 -3.08 -16.73
N GLU A 188 -7.65 -2.48 -17.06
CA GLU A 188 -7.92 -1.99 -18.42
C GLU A 188 -6.96 -0.87 -18.82
N ALA A 189 -6.71 0.09 -17.93
CA ALA A 189 -5.75 1.17 -18.20
C ALA A 189 -4.32 0.64 -18.37
N ILE A 190 -3.92 -0.36 -17.59
CA ILE A 190 -2.63 -1.06 -17.74
C ILE A 190 -2.56 -1.71 -19.11
N ASN A 191 -3.56 -2.50 -19.50
CA ASN A 191 -3.58 -3.19 -20.78
C ASN A 191 -3.43 -2.21 -21.95
N GLU A 192 -4.18 -1.11 -21.96
CA GLU A 192 -4.08 -0.09 -23.02
C GLU A 192 -2.68 0.57 -23.07
N LEU A 193 -2.10 0.86 -21.91
CA LEU A 193 -0.78 1.48 -21.81
C LEU A 193 0.34 0.50 -22.22
N GLU A 194 0.18 -0.79 -21.94
CA GLU A 194 1.09 -1.85 -22.37
C GLU A 194 1.00 -2.09 -23.88
N GLU A 195 -0.20 -2.10 -24.46
CA GLU A 195 -0.37 -2.16 -25.93
C GLU A 195 0.27 -0.96 -26.63
N LYS A 196 0.17 0.23 -26.03
CA LYS A 196 0.70 1.47 -26.61
C LYS A 196 2.23 1.59 -26.47
N ASN A 197 2.78 1.23 -25.31
CA ASN A 197 4.17 1.54 -24.94
C ASN A 197 5.05 0.31 -24.71
N GLY A 198 4.49 -0.90 -24.71
CA GLY A 198 5.16 -2.11 -24.26
C GLY A 198 5.03 -2.34 -22.75
N VAL A 199 5.40 -3.54 -22.32
CA VAL A 199 5.23 -4.04 -20.94
C VAL A 199 6.35 -3.58 -19.99
N VAL A 200 7.50 -3.16 -20.52
CA VAL A 200 8.66 -2.72 -19.72
C VAL A 200 8.56 -1.22 -19.46
N VAL A 201 8.83 -0.79 -18.22
CA VAL A 201 8.71 0.60 -17.78
C VAL A 201 10.05 1.09 -17.23
N PRO A 202 10.54 2.28 -17.62
CA PRO A 202 9.94 3.22 -18.57
C PRO A 202 10.22 2.86 -20.04
N ALA A 203 9.17 2.75 -20.85
CA ALA A 203 9.27 2.48 -22.28
C ALA A 203 10.07 3.52 -23.09
N SER A 204 10.28 4.72 -22.54
CA SER A 204 11.05 5.77 -23.17
C SER A 204 12.57 5.62 -22.99
N PHE A 205 13.04 4.67 -22.17
CA PHE A 205 14.46 4.42 -22.00
C PHE A 205 15.00 3.60 -23.19
N PRO A 206 16.12 4.01 -23.81
CA PRO A 206 16.61 3.38 -25.04
C PRO A 206 17.18 1.97 -24.77
N PRO A 207 16.68 0.92 -25.44
CA PRO A 207 17.20 -0.45 -25.28
C PRO A 207 18.69 -0.58 -25.60
N GLU A 208 19.22 0.27 -26.48
CA GLU A 208 20.64 0.27 -26.84
C GLU A 208 21.56 0.60 -25.66
N ALA A 209 21.08 1.36 -24.67
CA ALA A 209 21.86 1.75 -23.50
C ALA A 209 22.14 0.57 -22.54
N GLU A 210 21.35 -0.50 -22.63
CA GLU A 210 21.49 -1.71 -21.83
C GLU A 210 21.86 -2.95 -22.66
N LYS A 211 22.11 -2.76 -23.96
CA LYS A 211 22.33 -3.87 -24.91
C LYS A 211 23.47 -4.80 -24.51
N GLU A 212 24.55 -4.26 -23.95
CA GLU A 212 25.71 -5.06 -23.53
C GLU A 212 25.40 -5.99 -22.36
N SER A 213 24.39 -5.66 -21.54
CA SER A 213 23.97 -6.41 -20.36
C SER A 213 22.71 -7.26 -20.60
N GLN A 214 22.25 -7.36 -21.85
CA GLN A 214 21.08 -8.15 -22.22
C GLN A 214 21.21 -9.63 -21.85
N PRO A 215 22.37 -10.30 -21.99
CA PRO A 215 22.51 -11.69 -21.54
C PRO A 215 22.16 -11.86 -20.06
N GLU A 216 22.57 -10.94 -19.19
CA GLU A 216 22.28 -10.95 -17.76
C GLU A 216 20.80 -10.71 -17.44
N ALA A 217 20.06 -9.98 -18.29
CA ALA A 217 18.64 -9.68 -18.09
C ALA A 217 17.75 -10.93 -18.09
N TYR A 218 18.20 -12.02 -18.71
CA TYR A 218 17.45 -13.28 -18.82
C TYR A 218 17.91 -14.37 -17.86
N GLU A 219 18.96 -14.13 -17.06
CA GLU A 219 19.47 -15.11 -16.10
C GLU A 219 18.61 -15.12 -14.82
N PHE A 220 17.92 -16.22 -14.54
CA PHE A 220 17.29 -16.44 -13.22
C PHE A 220 18.31 -17.11 -12.28
N TRP A 221 18.78 -16.39 -11.28
CA TRP A 221 19.81 -16.90 -10.36
C TRP A 221 19.21 -17.65 -9.18
N ASN A 222 19.57 -18.92 -9.02
CA ASN A 222 19.22 -19.69 -7.84
C ASN A 222 20.12 -19.30 -6.66
N LEU A 223 19.62 -18.42 -5.79
CA LEU A 223 20.36 -17.91 -4.63
C LEU A 223 19.87 -18.51 -3.30
N SER A 224 19.03 -19.54 -3.35
CA SER A 224 18.55 -20.30 -2.19
C SER A 224 18.89 -21.78 -2.36
N GLU A 225 19.06 -22.50 -1.25
CA GLU A 225 19.07 -23.96 -1.30
C GLU A 225 17.73 -24.46 -1.87
N GLY A 226 17.80 -25.48 -2.75
CA GLY A 226 16.65 -25.99 -3.51
C GLY A 226 16.80 -25.76 -5.02
N ALA A 227 15.84 -26.28 -5.80
CA ALA A 227 15.77 -26.08 -7.27
C ALA A 227 14.34 -25.92 -7.78
N GLU A 228 13.36 -25.89 -6.88
CA GLU A 228 11.92 -25.86 -7.20
C GLU A 228 11.53 -24.62 -8.01
N SER A 229 12.29 -23.53 -7.90
CA SER A 229 12.08 -22.32 -8.71
C SER A 229 12.33 -22.51 -10.21
N GLU A 230 13.09 -23.53 -10.62
CA GLU A 230 13.42 -23.84 -12.02
C GLU A 230 12.18 -24.21 -12.85
N GLU A 231 11.18 -24.82 -12.21
CA GLU A 231 9.97 -25.30 -12.87
C GLU A 231 9.02 -24.17 -13.31
N GLY A 232 9.26 -22.94 -12.85
CA GLY A 232 8.42 -21.79 -13.16
C GLY A 232 8.70 -21.18 -14.54
N PRO A 233 7.68 -20.64 -15.23
CA PRO A 233 7.87 -19.93 -16.49
C PRO A 233 8.72 -18.66 -16.35
N TRP A 234 8.87 -18.13 -15.14
CA TRP A 234 9.81 -17.03 -14.83
C TRP A 234 11.28 -17.45 -14.85
N ALA A 235 11.58 -18.75 -14.87
CA ALA A 235 12.94 -19.29 -14.88
C ALA A 235 13.32 -19.92 -16.24
N THR A 236 12.34 -20.43 -17.00
CA THR A 236 12.56 -21.19 -18.26
C THR A 236 11.67 -20.79 -19.43
N GLY A 237 10.81 -19.78 -19.25
CA GLY A 237 9.97 -19.22 -20.32
C GLY A 237 10.63 -18.11 -21.11
N SER A 238 9.81 -17.27 -21.74
CA SER A 238 10.24 -16.17 -22.60
C SER A 238 9.88 -14.81 -22.01
N ALA A 239 10.65 -13.78 -22.37
CA ALA A 239 10.34 -12.39 -22.02
C ALA A 239 9.00 -11.95 -22.65
N PRO A 240 8.10 -11.28 -21.89
CA PRO A 240 6.77 -10.92 -22.40
C PRO A 240 6.77 -9.90 -23.55
N ASP A 241 7.86 -9.17 -23.75
CA ASP A 241 8.09 -8.27 -24.89
C ASP A 241 8.75 -8.97 -26.10
N GLY A 242 9.03 -10.28 -25.98
CA GLY A 242 9.68 -11.08 -27.02
C GLY A 242 11.18 -10.81 -27.17
N SER A 243 11.81 -10.15 -26.21
CA SER A 243 13.23 -9.75 -26.29
C SER A 243 14.21 -10.93 -26.11
N GLY A 244 13.82 -12.00 -25.43
CA GLY A 244 14.67 -13.17 -25.22
C GLY A 244 14.01 -14.32 -24.46
N GLU A 245 14.79 -15.36 -24.17
CA GLU A 245 14.40 -16.57 -23.43
C GLU A 245 15.16 -16.62 -22.11
N TYR A 246 14.48 -16.99 -21.02
CA TYR A 246 15.08 -17.10 -19.69
C TYR A 246 16.01 -18.30 -19.56
N VAL A 247 17.05 -18.15 -18.75
CA VAL A 247 18.01 -19.20 -18.42
C VAL A 247 18.10 -19.35 -16.91
N TYR A 248 17.76 -20.53 -16.41
CA TYR A 248 17.94 -20.87 -15.01
C TYR A 248 19.41 -21.17 -14.69
N ILE A 249 19.98 -20.43 -13.74
CA ILE A 249 21.35 -20.60 -13.26
C ILE A 249 21.30 -21.29 -11.90
N LYS A 250 21.50 -22.61 -11.90
CA LYS A 250 21.44 -23.44 -10.69
C LYS A 250 22.50 -23.10 -9.65
N ASP A 251 23.73 -22.85 -10.10
CA ASP A 251 24.89 -22.58 -9.25
C ASP A 251 25.54 -21.26 -9.71
N PRO A 252 24.93 -20.10 -9.41
CA PRO A 252 25.43 -18.81 -9.89
C PRO A 252 26.80 -18.50 -9.28
N VAL A 253 27.72 -18.01 -10.12
CA VAL A 253 29.06 -17.58 -9.70
C VAL A 253 29.16 -16.05 -9.72
N ALA A 254 29.85 -15.50 -8.73
CA ALA A 254 30.08 -14.05 -8.67
C ALA A 254 30.92 -13.59 -9.88
N LYS A 255 30.35 -12.68 -10.69
CA LYS A 255 30.99 -12.10 -11.88
C LYS A 255 31.81 -10.81 -11.59
N GLY A 256 31.61 -10.21 -10.41
CA GLY A 256 32.24 -8.94 -10.01
C GLY A 256 33.55 -9.08 -9.22
N GLN A 257 34.23 -7.96 -9.03
CA GLN A 257 35.41 -7.85 -8.19
C GLN A 257 35.08 -7.88 -6.69
N VAL A 258 36.05 -8.28 -5.87
CA VAL A 258 35.99 -8.06 -4.41
C VAL A 258 36.15 -6.55 -4.13
N PRO A 259 35.18 -5.88 -3.46
CA PRO A 259 35.31 -4.46 -3.15
C PRO A 259 36.50 -4.19 -2.21
N ASN A 260 37.33 -3.21 -2.55
CA ASN A 260 38.44 -2.75 -1.72
C ASN A 260 38.50 -1.21 -1.74
N PRO A 261 37.57 -0.52 -1.04
CA PRO A 261 37.51 0.93 -1.02
C PRO A 261 38.75 1.53 -0.34
N GLU A 262 39.18 2.71 -0.78
CA GLU A 262 40.26 3.44 -0.14
C GLU A 262 39.87 3.86 1.28
N ILE A 263 40.87 3.94 2.16
CA ILE A 263 40.68 4.50 3.50
C ILE A 263 40.34 5.99 3.32
N PRO A 264 39.25 6.50 3.93
CA PRO A 264 38.88 7.90 3.84
C PRO A 264 39.95 8.86 4.39
N ASP A 265 39.74 10.16 4.21
CA ASP A 265 40.66 11.16 4.74
C ASP A 265 40.63 11.20 6.28
N THR A 266 41.80 11.31 6.91
CA THR A 266 41.95 11.34 8.38
C THR A 266 41.26 12.54 9.05
N SER A 267 40.92 13.60 8.32
CA SER A 267 40.10 14.72 8.80
C SER A 267 38.68 14.33 9.18
N LEU A 268 38.21 13.15 8.75
CA LEU A 268 36.94 12.56 9.20
C LEU A 268 37.07 11.82 10.54
N HIS A 269 38.25 11.86 11.16
CA HIS A 269 38.51 11.32 12.49
C HIS A 269 38.18 9.83 12.64
N HIS A 270 38.37 9.04 11.57
CA HIS A 270 38.25 7.58 11.65
C HIS A 270 39.55 6.96 12.19
N ASP A 271 39.46 5.79 12.80
CA ASP A 271 40.57 5.03 13.38
C ASP A 271 41.06 3.88 12.47
N LEU A 272 40.58 3.85 11.23
CA LEU A 272 40.90 2.81 10.23
C LEU A 272 42.37 2.76 9.80
N THR A 273 43.18 3.78 10.10
CA THR A 273 44.62 3.74 9.83
C THR A 273 45.35 3.03 10.96
N ARG A 274 45.98 1.88 10.68
CA ARG A 274 46.79 1.12 11.66
C ARG A 274 48.08 1.83 12.12
N LYS A 275 48.32 3.07 11.74
CA LYS A 275 49.48 3.82 12.24
C LYS A 275 49.14 4.34 13.64
N LYS A 276 49.60 3.61 14.67
CA LYS A 276 49.74 4.17 16.03
C LYS A 276 50.51 5.49 15.91
N VAL A 277 49.80 6.61 16.03
CA VAL A 277 50.43 7.91 16.20
C VAL A 277 50.99 7.91 17.62
N PHE A 278 52.23 7.44 17.79
CA PHE A 278 52.98 7.72 18.99
C PHE A 278 53.36 9.20 18.93
N SER A 279 52.63 10.05 19.66
CA SER A 279 53.07 11.42 19.94
C SER A 279 54.28 11.36 20.87
N LYS A 280 55.38 12.02 20.48
CA LYS A 280 56.41 12.47 21.40
C LYS A 280 56.05 13.86 21.91
#